data_AF-A0A8H9KGA5-F1
#
_entry.id   AF-A0A8H9KGA5-F1
#
_cell.length_a   1.000
_cell.length_b   1.000
_cell.length_c   1.000
_cell.angle_alpha   90.00
_cell.angle_beta   90.00
_cell.angle_gamma   90.00
#
_symmetry.space_group_name_H-M   'P 1'
#
loop_
_entity.id
_entity.type
_entity.pdbx_description
1 polymer ?
#
loop_
_entity_poly.entity_id
_entity_poly.type
_entity_poly.pdbx_seq_one_letter_code
_entity_poly.pdbx_strand_id
1 'polypeptide(L)'
;MTINGKIDVLYGNHISFCDNDFINDNVRFQNSNLITLGDRVIIAPDVKFYCGEHAIDATKRWDTYENGQKYLISFTGPISVGNDVWIGGNVTIIGGVHIGNNVIIGAGAVVTKDVPDNTVVGGIPAKKIKDLKPLNQRGKIMKIDAFAHILLPHFYQKMLELEPTIPQKFPFIRIKSLVDLDERLNTWPDDNMKQVISFANINPEDFVGPDQAAKLADKGNKELAEIVKEHADKFEVGVGMLAMNNIPASLHILDKVKADPNLVGAQIFTRQLRQKYCRSRI
;
A
#
# COMPACT_ATOMS: atom_id res chain seq x y z
N MET A 1 -13.72 11.28 7.02
CA MET A 1 -15.06 10.89 7.51
C MET A 1 -16.13 11.47 6.60
N THR A 2 -17.12 10.67 6.23
CA THR A 2 -18.29 11.07 5.45
C THR A 2 -19.56 10.71 6.21
N ILE A 3 -20.43 11.69 6.45
CA ILE A 3 -21.75 11.47 7.05
C ILE A 3 -22.78 11.74 5.95
N ASN A 4 -23.57 10.73 5.62
CA ASN A 4 -24.62 10.77 4.63
C ASN A 4 -26.00 10.71 5.32
N GLY A 5 -26.42 11.85 5.86
CA GLY A 5 -27.70 11.98 6.57
C GLY A 5 -27.55 12.70 7.92
N LYS A 6 -28.52 12.48 8.79
CA LYS A 6 -28.52 12.98 10.17
C LYS A 6 -28.04 11.88 11.11
N ILE A 7 -27.21 12.29 12.06
CA ILE A 7 -26.82 11.46 13.20
C ILE A 7 -27.33 12.11 14.48
N ASP A 8 -27.72 11.29 15.45
CA ASP A 8 -28.12 11.72 16.79
C ASP A 8 -27.02 11.35 17.78
N VAL A 9 -26.48 12.35 18.49
CA VAL A 9 -25.39 12.19 19.45
C VAL A 9 -25.84 12.79 20.76
N LEU A 10 -25.94 11.96 21.81
CA LEU A 10 -26.49 12.41 23.10
C LEU A 10 -25.56 13.42 23.82
N TYR A 11 -24.25 13.18 23.79
CA TYR A 11 -23.23 14.06 24.37
C TYR A 11 -22.13 14.34 23.33
N GLY A 12 -21.83 15.59 23.01
CA GLY A 12 -20.88 15.89 21.91
C GLY A 12 -19.43 15.40 22.10
N ASN A 13 -19.00 15.08 23.32
CA ASN A 13 -17.58 14.93 23.67
C ASN A 13 -17.11 13.49 23.91
N HIS A 14 -17.97 12.48 23.75
CA HIS A 14 -17.64 11.07 24.05
C HIS A 14 -17.67 10.17 22.81
N ILE A 15 -17.35 10.72 21.63
CA ILE A 15 -17.20 9.93 20.41
C ILE A 15 -15.88 10.29 19.73
N SER A 16 -15.12 9.27 19.36
CA SER A 16 -13.91 9.42 18.54
C SER A 16 -14.10 8.68 17.23
N PHE A 17 -13.84 9.39 16.13
CA PHE A 17 -13.81 8.88 14.76
C PHE A 17 -12.38 8.93 14.25
N CYS A 18 -12.02 8.03 13.33
CA CYS A 18 -10.72 8.04 12.67
C CYS A 18 -10.88 8.28 11.16
N ASP A 19 -9.97 7.74 10.35
CA ASP A 19 -9.87 8.10 8.93
C ASP A 19 -10.78 7.25 8.05
N ASN A 20 -11.38 7.90 7.04
CA ASN A 20 -12.16 7.25 5.98
C ASN A 20 -13.42 6.50 6.43
N ASP A 21 -14.00 6.86 7.58
CA ASP A 21 -15.30 6.33 8.01
C ASP A 21 -16.46 6.85 7.16
N PHE A 22 -17.47 5.98 6.97
CA PHE A 22 -18.71 6.31 6.28
C PHE A 22 -19.91 5.97 7.16
N ILE A 23 -20.72 6.98 7.49
CA ILE A 23 -21.88 6.85 8.37
C ILE A 23 -23.13 7.26 7.60
N ASN A 24 -24.11 6.38 7.53
CA ASN A 24 -25.37 6.63 6.85
C ASN A 24 -26.42 7.28 7.78
N ASP A 25 -27.63 7.49 7.26
CA ASP A 25 -28.69 8.23 7.96
C ASP A 25 -29.25 7.52 9.20
N ASN A 26 -29.79 8.31 10.12
CA ASN A 26 -30.47 7.87 11.34
C ASN A 26 -29.61 6.97 12.26
N VAL A 27 -28.31 7.22 12.31
CA VAL A 27 -27.41 6.57 13.28
C VAL A 27 -27.49 7.31 14.61
N ARG A 28 -27.70 6.55 15.70
CA ARG A 28 -27.79 7.09 17.06
C ARG A 28 -26.65 6.63 17.94
N PHE A 29 -25.98 7.58 18.57
CA PHE A 29 -24.95 7.37 19.57
C PHE A 29 -25.46 7.84 20.94
N GLN A 30 -25.98 6.91 21.76
CA GLN A 30 -26.25 7.16 23.17
C GLN A 30 -24.96 6.97 23.98
N ASN A 31 -24.06 7.93 23.83
CA ASN A 31 -22.69 7.91 24.35
C ASN A 31 -22.61 8.49 25.78
N SER A 32 -23.38 7.91 26.69
CA SER A 32 -23.21 8.11 28.14
C SER A 32 -21.87 7.57 28.66
N ASN A 33 -21.08 6.93 27.80
CA ASN A 33 -19.67 6.57 27.95
C ASN A 33 -18.98 6.71 26.58
N LEU A 34 -17.66 6.46 26.52
CA LEU A 34 -16.86 6.60 25.31
C LEU A 34 -17.29 5.62 24.20
N ILE A 35 -17.48 6.13 22.99
CA ILE A 35 -17.60 5.34 21.77
C ILE A 35 -16.42 5.65 20.86
N THR A 36 -15.65 4.62 20.51
CA THR A 36 -14.49 4.76 19.62
C THR A 36 -14.69 3.94 18.36
N LEU A 37 -14.53 4.58 17.21
CA LEU A 37 -14.47 3.91 15.90
C LEU A 37 -13.04 4.00 15.36
N GLY A 38 -12.52 2.89 14.83
CA GLY A 38 -11.26 2.83 14.11
C GLY A 38 -11.38 3.42 12.70
N ASP A 39 -10.47 3.02 11.80
CA ASP A 39 -10.45 3.48 10.42
C ASP A 39 -11.36 2.65 9.50
N ARG A 40 -11.89 3.29 8.46
CA ARG A 40 -12.65 2.65 7.37
C ARG A 40 -13.87 1.88 7.89
N VAL A 41 -14.51 2.39 8.94
CA VAL A 41 -15.75 1.84 9.48
C VAL A 41 -16.92 2.29 8.61
N ILE A 42 -17.74 1.33 8.17
CA ILE A 42 -18.96 1.57 7.39
C ILE A 42 -20.16 1.28 8.27
N ILE A 43 -20.96 2.30 8.54
CA ILE A 43 -22.19 2.20 9.33
C ILE A 43 -23.38 2.45 8.41
N ALA A 44 -24.21 1.43 8.22
CA ALA A 44 -25.45 1.52 7.45
C ALA A 44 -26.55 2.29 8.23
N PRO A 45 -27.71 2.59 7.60
CA PRO A 45 -28.76 3.36 8.26
C PRO A 45 -29.33 2.69 9.52
N ASP A 46 -29.92 3.50 10.38
CA ASP A 46 -30.69 3.07 11.57
C ASP A 46 -29.88 2.32 12.64
N VAL A 47 -28.55 2.42 12.64
CA VAL A 47 -27.69 1.77 13.64
C VAL A 47 -27.71 2.53 14.97
N LYS A 48 -27.75 1.80 16.09
CA LYS A 48 -27.88 2.35 17.43
C LYS A 48 -26.75 1.83 18.33
N PHE A 49 -26.01 2.75 18.92
CA PHE A 49 -25.01 2.47 19.95
C PHE A 49 -25.55 2.89 21.31
N TYR A 50 -25.65 1.96 22.26
CA TYR A 50 -26.22 2.20 23.58
C TYR A 50 -25.22 1.88 24.68
N CYS A 51 -24.49 2.90 25.17
CA CYS A 51 -23.55 2.72 26.26
C CYS A 51 -24.22 2.49 27.62
N GLY A 52 -25.45 2.97 27.81
CA GLY A 52 -26.14 2.96 29.09
C GLY A 52 -27.04 1.75 29.31
N GLU A 53 -27.02 1.22 30.53
CA GLU A 53 -27.87 0.13 31.02
C GLU A 53 -28.45 0.47 32.40
N HIS A 54 -29.48 -0.29 32.79
CA HIS A 54 -30.07 -0.23 34.12
C HIS A 54 -30.03 -1.59 34.80
N ALA A 55 -30.08 -1.59 36.13
CA ALA A 55 -30.14 -2.82 36.91
C ALA A 55 -31.30 -3.72 36.44
N ILE A 56 -31.04 -5.02 36.26
CA ILE A 56 -32.08 -6.00 35.93
C ILE A 56 -33.12 -6.05 37.06
N ASP A 57 -32.66 -6.00 38.31
CA ASP A 57 -33.50 -5.87 39.50
C ASP A 57 -34.13 -4.47 39.57
N ALA A 58 -35.46 -4.41 39.44
CA ALA A 58 -36.21 -3.16 39.42
C ALA A 58 -36.05 -2.34 40.70
N THR A 59 -35.80 -2.99 41.85
CA THR A 59 -35.61 -2.31 43.14
C THR A 59 -34.31 -1.51 43.21
N LYS A 60 -33.35 -1.82 42.32
CA LYS A 60 -32.03 -1.19 42.26
C LYS A 60 -31.92 -0.13 41.16
N ARG A 61 -33.00 0.16 40.43
CA ARG A 61 -32.98 1.16 39.35
C ARG A 61 -33.14 2.58 39.86
N TRP A 62 -33.72 2.76 41.04
CA TRP A 62 -34.01 4.06 41.60
C TRP A 62 -33.41 4.17 42.99
N ASP A 63 -32.86 5.32 43.29
CA ASP A 63 -32.45 5.70 44.63
C ASP A 63 -33.00 7.10 44.95
N THR A 64 -32.88 7.54 46.20
CA THR A 64 -33.55 8.74 46.71
C THR A 64 -32.52 9.69 47.31
N TYR A 65 -32.51 10.93 46.83
CA TYR A 65 -31.72 12.00 47.44
C TYR A 65 -32.21 12.30 48.86
N GLU A 66 -31.38 12.99 49.66
CA GLU A 66 -31.75 13.41 51.03
C GLU A 66 -33.04 14.26 51.08
N ASN A 67 -33.34 14.99 50.01
CA ASN A 67 -34.55 15.80 49.88
C ASN A 67 -35.82 14.99 49.50
N GLY A 68 -35.73 13.66 49.41
CA GLY A 68 -36.84 12.77 49.06
C GLY A 68 -37.10 12.59 47.56
N GLN A 69 -36.35 13.27 46.68
CA GLN A 69 -36.50 13.12 45.23
C GLN A 69 -35.83 11.82 44.75
N LYS A 70 -36.53 11.06 43.90
CA LYS A 70 -35.98 9.86 43.27
C LYS A 70 -35.10 10.20 42.07
N TYR A 71 -34.01 9.46 41.90
CA TYR A 71 -33.13 9.52 40.74
C TYR A 71 -32.86 8.14 40.17
N LEU A 72 -32.64 8.09 38.86
CA LEU A 72 -32.43 6.85 38.11
C LEU A 72 -30.96 6.46 38.15
N ILE A 73 -30.68 5.24 38.59
CA ILE A 73 -29.35 4.64 38.56
C ILE A 73 -29.14 4.00 37.18
N SER A 74 -28.07 4.42 36.51
CA SER A 74 -27.60 3.84 35.25
C SER A 74 -26.14 3.46 35.36
N PHE A 75 -25.78 2.34 34.73
CA PHE A 75 -24.40 1.94 34.50
C PHE A 75 -24.07 2.20 33.04
N THR A 76 -22.81 2.47 32.73
CA THR A 76 -22.41 2.69 31.35
C THR A 76 -21.13 1.94 31.03
N GLY A 77 -21.05 1.37 29.83
CA GLY A 77 -19.87 0.70 29.31
C GLY A 77 -19.41 1.36 28.01
N PRO A 78 -18.09 1.51 27.77
CA PRO A 78 -17.59 2.02 26.50
C PRO A 78 -17.90 1.04 25.36
N ILE A 79 -18.01 1.55 24.14
CA ILE A 79 -18.09 0.72 22.93
C ILE A 79 -16.85 1.01 22.08
N SER A 80 -16.16 -0.03 21.64
CA SER A 80 -15.01 0.12 20.75
C SER A 80 -15.20 -0.71 19.49
N VAL A 81 -14.93 -0.10 18.35
CA VAL A 81 -15.00 -0.71 17.02
C VAL A 81 -13.63 -0.60 16.38
N GLY A 82 -13.07 -1.72 15.95
CA GLY A 82 -11.79 -1.80 15.24
C GLY A 82 -11.88 -1.25 13.82
N ASN A 83 -10.82 -1.51 13.05
CA ASN A 83 -10.70 -1.04 11.67
C ASN A 83 -11.45 -1.95 10.70
N ASP A 84 -11.84 -1.40 9.54
CA ASP A 84 -12.42 -2.16 8.42
C ASP A 84 -13.70 -2.92 8.80
N VAL A 85 -14.50 -2.34 9.70
CA VAL A 85 -15.76 -2.94 10.16
C VAL A 85 -16.93 -2.48 9.31
N TRP A 86 -17.80 -3.40 8.93
CA TRP A 86 -19.09 -3.10 8.31
C TRP A 86 -20.25 -3.46 9.24
N ILE A 87 -21.00 -2.44 9.65
CA ILE A 87 -22.18 -2.55 10.50
C ILE A 87 -23.43 -2.42 9.60
N GLY A 88 -24.17 -3.52 9.48
CA GLY A 88 -25.40 -3.59 8.69
C GLY A 88 -26.52 -2.71 9.25
N GLY A 89 -27.54 -2.45 8.43
CA GLY A 89 -28.62 -1.54 8.79
C GLY A 89 -29.45 -2.05 9.97
N ASN A 90 -29.99 -1.13 10.77
CA ASN A 90 -30.82 -1.44 11.94
C ASN A 90 -30.15 -2.36 12.98
N VAL A 91 -28.82 -2.27 13.13
CA VAL A 91 -28.07 -2.98 14.18
C VAL A 91 -28.14 -2.21 15.50
N THR A 92 -28.15 -2.95 16.62
CA THR A 92 -28.01 -2.40 17.97
C THR A 92 -26.75 -2.95 18.65
N ILE A 93 -25.92 -2.08 19.20
CA ILE A 93 -24.68 -2.45 19.92
C ILE A 93 -24.79 -1.96 21.36
N ILE A 94 -24.61 -2.88 22.31
CA ILE A 94 -24.76 -2.64 23.75
C ILE A 94 -23.42 -2.23 24.39
N GLY A 95 -23.49 -1.43 25.44
CA GLY A 95 -22.34 -0.90 26.17
C GLY A 95 -21.43 -1.99 26.72
N GLY A 96 -20.12 -1.72 26.71
CA GLY A 96 -19.09 -2.67 27.12
C GLY A 96 -18.59 -3.60 26.02
N VAL A 97 -19.17 -3.53 24.82
CA VAL A 97 -18.76 -4.37 23.68
C VAL A 97 -17.50 -3.85 22.98
N HIS A 98 -16.58 -4.76 22.73
CA HIS A 98 -15.45 -4.60 21.80
C HIS A 98 -15.71 -5.37 20.50
N ILE A 99 -15.69 -4.66 19.37
CA ILE A 99 -15.73 -5.23 18.03
C ILE A 99 -14.32 -5.14 17.43
N GLY A 100 -13.76 -6.30 17.07
CA GLY A 100 -12.44 -6.41 16.45
C GLY A 100 -12.36 -5.86 15.03
N ASN A 101 -11.20 -6.04 14.40
CA ASN A 101 -10.93 -5.58 13.04
C ASN A 101 -11.56 -6.50 11.99
N ASN A 102 -11.89 -5.96 10.81
CA ASN A 102 -12.40 -6.74 9.67
C ASN A 102 -13.63 -7.57 10.06
N VAL A 103 -14.60 -6.94 10.73
CA VAL A 103 -15.82 -7.58 11.19
C VAL A 103 -17.00 -7.17 10.31
N ILE A 104 -17.91 -8.10 10.06
CA ILE A 104 -19.21 -7.80 9.45
C ILE A 104 -20.31 -8.12 10.46
N ILE A 105 -21.14 -7.13 10.78
CA ILE A 105 -22.35 -7.30 11.58
C ILE A 105 -23.55 -7.29 10.63
N GLY A 106 -24.26 -8.41 10.53
CA GLY A 106 -25.45 -8.55 9.70
C GLY A 106 -26.56 -7.58 10.13
N ALA A 107 -27.35 -7.11 9.17
CA ALA A 107 -28.46 -6.20 9.42
C ALA A 107 -29.45 -6.76 10.45
N GLY A 108 -30.02 -5.88 11.29
CA GLY A 108 -30.97 -6.25 12.34
C GLY A 108 -30.37 -6.95 13.56
N ALA A 109 -29.04 -7.12 13.64
CA ALA A 109 -28.41 -7.83 14.75
C ALA A 109 -28.41 -7.00 16.06
N VAL A 110 -28.44 -7.71 17.20
CA VAL A 110 -28.24 -7.13 18.53
C VAL A 110 -26.95 -7.67 19.13
N VAL A 111 -25.90 -6.85 19.16
CA VAL A 111 -24.57 -7.22 19.64
C VAL A 111 -24.48 -6.93 21.13
N THR A 112 -24.44 -7.99 21.93
CA THR A 112 -24.39 -7.92 23.41
C THR A 112 -23.09 -8.48 24.00
N LYS A 113 -22.15 -8.90 23.14
CA LYS A 113 -20.86 -9.50 23.53
C LYS A 113 -19.80 -9.10 22.50
N ASP A 114 -18.54 -9.16 22.93
CA ASP A 114 -17.40 -8.88 22.07
C ASP A 114 -17.40 -9.75 20.81
N VAL A 115 -16.94 -9.15 19.72
CA VAL A 115 -16.80 -9.80 18.42
C VAL A 115 -15.32 -9.85 18.05
N PRO A 116 -14.73 -11.04 17.88
CA PRO A 116 -13.32 -11.15 17.53
C PRO A 116 -13.06 -10.68 16.09
N ASP A 117 -11.80 -10.36 15.81
CA ASP A 117 -11.33 -10.00 14.46
C ASP A 117 -11.78 -11.01 13.39
N ASN A 118 -11.91 -10.54 12.16
CA ASN A 118 -12.13 -11.37 10.98
C ASN A 118 -13.38 -12.25 11.10
N THR A 119 -14.46 -11.72 11.66
CA THR A 119 -15.67 -12.50 11.94
C THR A 119 -16.89 -11.87 11.31
N VAL A 120 -17.80 -12.71 10.80
CA VAL A 120 -19.17 -12.31 10.48
C VAL A 120 -20.07 -12.74 11.62
N VAL A 121 -20.84 -11.80 12.18
CA VAL A 121 -21.87 -12.08 13.20
C VAL A 121 -23.24 -11.60 12.72
N GLY A 122 -24.31 -12.17 13.27
CA GLY A 122 -25.68 -11.70 13.03
C GLY A 122 -26.71 -12.36 13.94
N GLY A 123 -27.94 -11.85 13.93
CA GLY A 123 -29.06 -12.37 14.73
C GLY A 123 -29.30 -11.62 16.04
N ILE A 124 -30.30 -12.08 16.80
CA ILE A 124 -30.74 -11.50 18.09
C ILE A 124 -30.81 -12.64 19.14
N PRO A 125 -29.86 -12.73 20.08
CA PRO A 125 -28.60 -11.97 20.12
C PRO A 125 -27.66 -12.38 18.97
N ALA A 126 -26.72 -11.50 18.63
CA ALA A 126 -25.75 -11.74 17.57
C ALA A 126 -24.87 -12.97 17.89
N LYS A 127 -24.72 -13.84 16.90
CA LYS A 127 -23.88 -15.04 16.95
C LYS A 127 -22.94 -15.07 15.75
N LYS A 128 -21.77 -15.68 15.93
CA LYS A 128 -20.83 -15.96 14.84
C LYS A 128 -21.52 -16.79 13.75
N ILE A 129 -21.43 -16.31 12.52
CA ILE A 129 -21.92 -16.97 11.30
C ILE A 129 -20.75 -17.67 10.61
N LYS A 130 -19.63 -16.97 10.38
CA LYS A 130 -18.42 -17.51 9.76
C LYS A 130 -17.20 -16.65 10.04
N ASP A 131 -16.04 -17.20 9.73
CA ASP A 131 -14.78 -16.45 9.67
C ASP A 131 -14.59 -15.78 8.32
N LEU A 132 -13.90 -14.65 8.34
CA LEU A 132 -13.34 -13.94 7.20
C LEU A 132 -11.85 -14.25 7.10
N LYS A 133 -11.29 -14.09 5.91
CA LYS A 133 -9.83 -14.12 5.76
C LYS A 133 -9.25 -12.86 6.42
N PRO A 134 -8.17 -12.98 7.22
CA PRO A 134 -7.45 -11.82 7.72
C PRO A 134 -7.07 -10.85 6.61
N LEU A 135 -7.16 -9.53 6.87
CA LEU A 135 -6.81 -8.51 5.86
C LEU A 135 -5.37 -8.61 5.38
N ASN A 136 -4.46 -9.06 6.26
CA ASN A 136 -3.06 -9.33 5.93
C ASN A 136 -2.87 -10.55 4.99
N GLN A 137 -3.96 -11.24 4.63
CA GLN A 137 -4.01 -12.31 3.63
C GLN A 137 -4.67 -11.90 2.31
N ARG A 138 -4.92 -10.60 2.06
CA ARG A 138 -4.81 -10.10 0.68
C ARG A 138 -3.35 -10.33 0.31
N GLY A 139 -3.05 -11.46 -0.33
CA GLY A 139 -1.68 -11.91 -0.59
C GLY A 139 -0.83 -10.72 -0.99
N LYS A 140 0.31 -10.52 -0.31
CA LYS A 140 1.13 -9.31 -0.50
C LYS A 140 1.20 -9.03 -2.00
N ILE A 141 0.60 -7.93 -2.45
CA ILE A 141 0.64 -7.57 -3.88
C ILE A 141 2.12 -7.43 -4.20
N MET A 142 2.61 -8.20 -5.17
CA MET A 142 4.01 -8.14 -5.58
C MET A 142 4.34 -6.69 -5.92
N LYS A 143 5.29 -6.10 -5.18
CA LYS A 143 5.73 -4.73 -5.46
C LYS A 143 6.60 -4.77 -6.69
N ILE A 144 6.35 -3.88 -7.64
CA ILE A 144 7.25 -3.67 -8.78
C ILE A 144 7.96 -2.34 -8.55
N ASP A 145 9.25 -2.38 -8.26
CA ASP A 145 10.11 -1.21 -8.32
C ASP A 145 10.40 -0.93 -9.80
N ALA A 146 9.67 0.04 -10.35
CA ALA A 146 9.66 0.31 -11.79
C ALA A 146 10.95 0.99 -12.31
N PHE A 147 11.88 1.38 -11.43
CA PHE A 147 13.05 2.16 -11.86
C PHE A 147 14.30 1.88 -11.01
N ALA A 148 14.79 0.64 -11.08
CA ALA A 148 16.03 0.22 -10.46
C ALA A 148 17.20 0.26 -11.46
N HIS A 149 18.38 0.68 -11.00
CA HIS A 149 19.56 0.74 -11.86
C HIS A 149 20.49 -0.45 -11.64
N ILE A 150 21.18 -0.89 -12.68
CA ILE A 150 22.16 -1.97 -12.64
C ILE A 150 23.32 -1.69 -13.61
N LEU A 151 24.49 -2.28 -13.35
CA LEU A 151 25.61 -2.38 -14.27
C LEU A 151 26.03 -3.84 -14.32
N LEU A 152 25.66 -4.52 -15.41
CA LEU A 152 25.86 -5.95 -15.54
C LEU A 152 27.34 -6.31 -15.75
N PRO A 153 27.79 -7.50 -15.29
CA PRO A 153 29.22 -7.83 -15.21
C PRO A 153 29.96 -7.74 -16.55
N HIS A 154 29.42 -8.30 -17.63
CA HIS A 154 30.08 -8.31 -18.93
C HIS A 154 30.10 -6.93 -19.57
N PHE A 155 28.96 -6.22 -19.55
CA PHE A 155 28.88 -4.85 -20.05
C PHE A 155 29.83 -3.93 -19.28
N TYR A 156 29.81 -3.98 -17.95
CA TYR A 156 30.65 -3.13 -17.11
C TYR A 156 32.14 -3.42 -17.30
N GLN A 157 32.53 -4.69 -17.35
CA GLN A 157 33.92 -5.07 -17.67
C GLN A 157 34.35 -4.54 -19.04
N LYS A 158 33.48 -4.60 -20.05
CA LYS A 158 33.78 -4.05 -21.37
C LYS A 158 33.94 -2.53 -21.35
N MET A 159 33.13 -1.83 -20.57
CA MET A 159 33.28 -0.38 -20.38
C MET A 159 34.58 -0.04 -19.65
N LEU A 160 35.01 -0.83 -18.66
CA LEU A 160 36.30 -0.66 -17.98
C LEU A 160 37.50 -0.87 -18.90
N GLU A 161 37.42 -1.82 -19.84
CA GLU A 161 38.47 -2.02 -20.84
C GLU A 161 38.62 -0.80 -21.78
N LEU A 162 37.51 -0.11 -22.08
CA LEU A 162 37.50 1.07 -22.94
C LEU A 162 37.92 2.33 -22.19
N GLU A 163 37.48 2.46 -20.94
CA GLU A 163 37.78 3.60 -20.09
C GLU A 163 38.06 3.13 -18.65
N PRO A 164 39.33 2.80 -18.33
CA PRO A 164 39.73 2.34 -17.00
C PRO A 164 39.49 3.37 -15.89
N THR A 165 39.28 4.66 -16.24
CA THR A 165 39.04 5.72 -15.25
C THR A 165 37.57 5.87 -14.83
N ILE A 166 36.66 5.01 -15.31
CA ILE A 166 35.23 5.01 -14.93
C ILE A 166 35.03 5.01 -13.40
N PRO A 167 35.69 4.16 -12.59
CA PRO A 167 35.49 4.16 -11.14
C PRO A 167 35.86 5.48 -10.45
N GLN A 168 36.78 6.25 -11.04
CA GLN A 168 37.19 7.57 -10.54
C GLN A 168 36.24 8.67 -11.02
N LYS A 169 35.69 8.55 -12.24
CA LYS A 169 34.76 9.52 -12.85
C LYS A 169 33.35 9.45 -12.26
N PHE A 170 32.92 8.27 -11.81
CA PHE A 170 31.54 8.01 -11.39
C PHE A 170 31.46 7.52 -9.94
N PRO A 171 31.17 8.40 -8.96
CA PRO A 171 31.18 8.05 -7.55
C PRO A 171 30.23 6.91 -7.15
N PHE A 172 29.12 6.74 -7.88
CA PHE A 172 28.12 5.70 -7.62
C PHE A 172 28.62 4.27 -7.89
N ILE A 173 29.74 4.10 -8.60
CA ILE A 173 30.40 2.79 -8.81
C ILE A 173 30.80 2.13 -7.48
N ARG A 174 30.94 2.90 -6.40
CA ARG A 174 31.24 2.38 -5.06
C ARG A 174 30.10 1.55 -4.46
N ILE A 175 28.88 1.66 -5.00
CA ILE A 175 27.73 0.87 -4.56
C ILE A 175 27.89 -0.55 -5.11
N LYS A 176 28.25 -1.51 -4.24
CA LYS A 176 28.54 -2.88 -4.68
C LYS A 176 27.36 -3.55 -5.39
N SER A 177 26.16 -3.46 -4.83
CA SER A 177 24.92 -4.01 -5.42
C SER A 177 24.51 -3.37 -6.76
N LEU A 178 25.18 -2.31 -7.20
CA LEU A 178 25.01 -1.74 -8.53
C LEU A 178 25.84 -2.48 -9.59
N VAL A 179 27.07 -2.90 -9.24
CA VAL A 179 28.08 -3.43 -10.17
C VAL A 179 28.36 -4.93 -10.00
N ASP A 180 27.87 -5.52 -8.92
CA ASP A 180 28.00 -6.93 -8.57
C ASP A 180 26.61 -7.54 -8.41
N LEU A 181 26.27 -8.47 -9.30
CA LEU A 181 24.96 -9.10 -9.34
C LEU A 181 24.74 -10.02 -8.14
N ASP A 182 25.76 -10.78 -7.73
CA ASP A 182 25.65 -11.70 -6.60
C ASP A 182 25.42 -10.92 -5.30
N GLU A 183 26.18 -9.83 -5.10
CA GLU A 183 25.96 -8.93 -3.97
C GLU A 183 24.52 -8.38 -3.97
N ARG A 184 24.00 -7.97 -5.13
CA ARG A 184 22.62 -7.45 -5.25
C ARG A 184 21.58 -8.50 -4.86
N LEU A 185 21.74 -9.72 -5.35
CA LEU A 185 20.82 -10.83 -5.06
C LEU A 185 20.86 -11.22 -3.58
N ASN A 186 22.05 -11.17 -2.96
CA ASN A 186 22.26 -11.47 -1.54
C ASN A 186 21.76 -10.35 -0.60
N THR A 187 21.71 -9.11 -1.08
CA THR A 187 21.28 -7.94 -0.30
C THR A 187 19.93 -7.38 -0.78
N TRP A 188 19.02 -8.28 -1.19
CA TRP A 188 17.72 -7.91 -1.74
C TRP A 188 16.87 -7.13 -0.72
N PRO A 189 16.27 -5.98 -1.08
CA PRO A 189 15.67 -5.08 -0.10
C PRO A 189 14.29 -5.53 0.41
N ASP A 190 13.54 -6.32 -0.35
CA ASP A 190 12.22 -6.82 0.03
C ASP A 190 11.89 -8.12 -0.72
N ASP A 191 11.64 -9.21 0.02
CA ASP A 191 11.29 -10.52 -0.55
C ASP A 191 9.98 -10.53 -1.35
N ASN A 192 9.13 -9.51 -1.19
CA ASN A 192 7.90 -9.33 -1.94
C ASN A 192 8.02 -8.21 -2.98
N MET A 193 9.19 -8.07 -3.59
CA MET A 193 9.46 -7.07 -4.61
C MET A 193 10.22 -7.67 -5.78
N LYS A 194 9.81 -7.30 -6.99
CA LYS A 194 10.63 -7.42 -8.20
C LYS A 194 11.04 -6.05 -8.71
N GLN A 195 12.14 -6.01 -9.44
CA GLN A 195 12.67 -4.79 -10.05
C GLN A 195 12.51 -4.79 -11.56
N VAL A 196 12.13 -3.65 -12.11
CA VAL A 196 12.40 -3.30 -13.51
C VAL A 196 13.78 -2.66 -13.55
N ILE A 197 14.69 -3.27 -14.28
CA ILE A 197 16.11 -2.88 -14.29
C ILE A 197 16.52 -2.16 -15.56
N SER A 198 17.30 -1.10 -15.40
CA SER A 198 17.89 -0.34 -16.49
C SER A 198 19.35 -0.02 -16.19
N PHE A 199 20.14 0.28 -17.24
CA PHE A 199 21.54 0.59 -17.04
C PHE A 199 21.74 1.96 -16.36
N ALA A 200 22.66 2.01 -15.39
CA ALA A 200 23.16 3.28 -14.87
C ALA A 200 23.83 4.09 -15.98
N ASN A 201 23.96 5.40 -15.78
CA ASN A 201 24.43 6.35 -16.80
C ASN A 201 25.94 6.23 -17.10
N ILE A 202 26.33 5.14 -17.77
CA ILE A 202 27.66 4.86 -18.33
C ILE A 202 27.42 4.41 -19.78
N ASN A 203 26.89 5.33 -20.58
CA ASN A 203 26.44 5.02 -21.93
C ASN A 203 27.64 4.92 -22.90
N PRO A 204 27.71 3.90 -23.78
CA PRO A 204 28.82 3.72 -24.72
C PRO A 204 29.11 4.93 -25.61
N GLU A 205 28.07 5.65 -26.01
CA GLU A 205 28.11 6.83 -26.87
C GLU A 205 28.93 8.01 -26.33
N ASP A 206 29.19 8.06 -25.02
CA ASP A 206 30.06 9.08 -24.40
C ASP A 206 31.55 8.73 -24.48
N PHE A 207 31.90 7.51 -24.91
CA PHE A 207 33.27 6.98 -24.88
C PHE A 207 33.78 6.50 -26.24
N VAL A 208 32.90 6.04 -27.14
CA VAL A 208 33.29 5.42 -28.41
C VAL A 208 32.49 5.94 -29.61
N GLY A 209 32.98 5.66 -30.82
CA GLY A 209 32.33 6.04 -32.06
C GLY A 209 30.96 5.36 -32.30
N PRO A 210 30.13 5.89 -33.21
CA PRO A 210 28.74 5.48 -33.43
C PRO A 210 28.51 3.96 -33.61
N ASP A 211 29.32 3.29 -34.43
CA ASP A 211 29.14 1.86 -34.71
C ASP A 211 29.54 0.98 -33.52
N GLN A 212 30.56 1.40 -32.78
CA GLN A 212 31.00 0.69 -31.59
C GLN A 212 30.02 0.89 -30.44
N ALA A 213 29.48 2.11 -30.27
CA ALA A 213 28.44 2.42 -29.30
C ALA A 213 27.19 1.57 -29.54
N ALA A 214 26.73 1.48 -30.79
CA ALA A 214 25.59 0.64 -31.18
C ALA A 214 25.84 -0.85 -30.88
N LYS A 215 27.03 -1.38 -31.17
CA LYS A 215 27.39 -2.77 -30.85
C LYS A 215 27.43 -3.04 -29.35
N LEU A 216 27.92 -2.09 -28.56
CA LEU A 216 27.95 -2.21 -27.10
C LEU A 216 26.54 -2.15 -26.51
N ALA A 217 25.68 -1.26 -27.03
CA ALA A 217 24.29 -1.16 -26.63
C ALA A 217 23.51 -2.45 -26.93
N ASP A 218 23.64 -2.99 -28.15
CA ASP A 218 23.00 -4.26 -28.53
C ASP A 218 23.46 -5.42 -27.65
N LYS A 219 24.75 -5.49 -27.30
CA LYS A 219 25.29 -6.52 -26.40
C LYS A 219 24.82 -6.34 -24.96
N GLY A 220 24.82 -5.11 -24.44
CA GLY A 220 24.31 -4.83 -23.10
C GLY A 220 22.83 -5.17 -22.96
N ASN A 221 22.01 -4.90 -23.99
CA ASN A 221 20.59 -5.26 -23.98
C ASN A 221 20.37 -6.78 -23.99
N LYS A 222 21.22 -7.54 -24.68
CA LYS A 222 21.17 -9.01 -24.65
C LYS A 222 21.51 -9.56 -23.26
N GLU A 223 22.59 -9.06 -22.66
CA GLU A 223 22.95 -9.43 -21.29
C GLU A 223 21.83 -9.08 -20.30
N LEU A 224 21.19 -7.91 -20.46
CA LEU A 224 20.05 -7.50 -19.65
C LEU A 224 18.86 -8.46 -19.78
N ALA A 225 18.51 -8.85 -21.00
CA ALA A 225 17.43 -9.80 -21.25
C ALA A 225 17.74 -11.18 -20.67
N GLU A 226 18.99 -11.65 -20.79
CA GLU A 226 19.46 -12.91 -20.22
C GLU A 226 19.35 -12.91 -18.68
N ILE A 227 19.81 -11.85 -18.02
CA ILE A 227 19.73 -11.71 -16.55
C ILE A 227 18.28 -11.64 -16.06
N VAL A 228 17.40 -10.93 -16.75
CA VAL A 228 15.97 -10.91 -16.42
C VAL A 228 15.38 -12.31 -16.52
N LYS A 229 15.72 -13.05 -17.57
CA LYS A 229 15.23 -14.41 -17.79
C LYS A 229 15.75 -15.39 -16.73
N GLU A 230 17.03 -15.31 -16.39
CA GLU A 230 17.67 -16.20 -15.40
C GLU A 230 17.18 -15.96 -13.97
N HIS A 231 16.87 -14.69 -13.64
CA HIS A 231 16.41 -14.27 -12.32
C HIS A 231 14.99 -13.70 -12.36
N ALA A 232 14.07 -14.39 -13.06
CA ALA A 232 12.68 -13.96 -13.24
C ALA A 232 11.88 -13.86 -11.93
N ASP A 233 12.38 -14.41 -10.82
CA ASP A 233 11.84 -14.25 -9.48
C ASP A 233 12.21 -12.90 -8.85
N LYS A 234 13.29 -12.25 -9.30
CA LYS A 234 13.82 -10.97 -8.80
C LYS A 234 13.61 -9.81 -9.76
N PHE A 235 13.78 -10.04 -11.06
CA PHE A 235 13.62 -9.03 -12.09
C PHE A 235 12.35 -9.30 -12.89
N GLU A 236 11.52 -8.28 -13.05
CA GLU A 236 10.28 -8.39 -13.82
C GLU A 236 10.57 -8.23 -15.31
N VAL A 237 11.26 -7.14 -15.69
CA VAL A 237 11.63 -6.81 -17.07
C VAL A 237 12.84 -5.87 -17.08
N GLY A 238 13.54 -5.81 -18.20
CA GLY A 238 14.62 -4.86 -18.48
C GLY A 238 14.18 -3.67 -19.32
N VAL A 239 14.90 -2.56 -19.20
CA VAL A 239 14.79 -1.39 -20.08
C VAL A 239 16.08 -1.24 -20.86
N GLY A 240 16.00 -1.43 -22.18
CA GLY A 240 17.15 -1.42 -23.07
C GLY A 240 17.81 -0.04 -23.18
N MET A 241 19.13 -0.02 -23.37
CA MET A 241 19.88 1.17 -23.73
C MET A 241 19.84 1.41 -25.25
N LEU A 242 20.00 2.65 -25.65
CA LEU A 242 20.16 3.07 -27.05
C LEU A 242 21.57 3.65 -27.24
N ALA A 243 22.02 3.74 -28.50
CA ALA A 243 23.27 4.39 -28.87
C ALA A 243 22.93 5.68 -29.63
N MET A 244 22.73 6.77 -28.90
CA MET A 244 22.14 7.99 -29.45
C MET A 244 23.09 8.81 -30.33
N ASN A 245 24.37 8.43 -30.39
CA ASN A 245 25.29 8.89 -31.45
C ASN A 245 25.10 8.13 -32.78
N ASN A 246 24.23 7.12 -32.83
CA ASN A 246 23.89 6.32 -34.00
C ASN A 246 22.37 6.08 -34.08
N ILE A 247 21.64 7.08 -34.57
CA ILE A 247 20.16 7.03 -34.63
C ILE A 247 19.64 5.85 -35.48
N PRO A 248 20.16 5.57 -36.70
CA PRO A 248 19.70 4.43 -37.48
C PRO A 248 19.88 3.09 -36.75
N ALA A 249 21.04 2.88 -36.12
CA ALA A 249 21.27 1.67 -35.33
C ALA A 249 20.36 1.60 -34.09
N SER A 250 20.09 2.73 -33.44
CA SER A 250 19.17 2.80 -32.29
C SER A 250 17.73 2.43 -32.64
N LEU A 251 17.26 2.77 -33.84
CA LEU A 251 15.94 2.32 -34.33
C LEU A 251 15.90 0.78 -34.45
N HIS A 252 16.96 0.18 -35.00
CA HIS A 252 17.07 -1.28 -35.07
C HIS A 252 17.18 -1.93 -33.68
N ILE A 253 17.85 -1.29 -32.72
CA ILE A 253 17.91 -1.75 -31.33
C ILE A 253 16.51 -1.70 -30.71
N LEU A 254 15.75 -0.62 -30.95
CA LEU A 254 14.38 -0.49 -30.44
C LEU A 254 13.45 -1.58 -30.97
N ASP A 255 13.57 -1.94 -32.25
CA ASP A 255 12.82 -3.06 -32.84
C ASP A 255 13.13 -4.39 -32.14
N LYS A 256 14.40 -4.63 -31.80
CA LYS A 256 14.81 -5.82 -31.03
C LYS A 256 14.28 -5.79 -29.60
N VAL A 257 14.37 -4.66 -28.92
CA VAL A 257 13.83 -4.45 -27.57
C VAL A 257 12.33 -4.77 -27.55
N LYS A 258 11.59 -4.29 -28.56
CA LYS A 258 10.15 -4.56 -28.69
C LYS A 258 9.84 -6.04 -28.92
N ALA A 259 10.74 -6.78 -29.57
CA ALA A 259 10.55 -8.18 -29.90
C ALA A 259 10.96 -9.15 -28.77
N ASP A 260 11.73 -8.70 -27.78
CA ASP A 260 12.21 -9.52 -26.66
C ASP A 260 11.20 -9.48 -25.49
N PRO A 261 10.66 -10.62 -25.03
CA PRO A 261 9.69 -10.64 -23.93
C PRO A 261 10.27 -10.22 -22.58
N ASN A 262 11.60 -10.17 -22.43
CA ASN A 262 12.27 -9.78 -21.19
C ASN A 262 12.59 -8.27 -21.14
N LEU A 263 12.28 -7.53 -22.20
CA LEU A 263 12.50 -6.09 -22.29
C LEU A 263 11.17 -5.37 -22.54
N VAL A 264 10.92 -4.26 -21.84
CA VAL A 264 9.63 -3.55 -21.88
C VAL A 264 9.71 -2.18 -22.56
N GLY A 265 10.92 -1.67 -22.76
CA GLY A 265 11.12 -0.34 -23.34
C GLY A 265 12.59 0.02 -23.44
N ALA A 266 12.86 1.26 -23.83
CA ALA A 266 14.20 1.80 -23.95
C ALA A 266 14.38 3.05 -23.10
N GLN A 267 15.58 3.22 -22.55
CA GLN A 267 15.94 4.35 -21.71
C GLN A 267 16.43 5.52 -22.56
N ILE A 268 15.92 6.71 -22.25
CA ILE A 268 16.40 7.99 -22.76
C ILE A 268 16.85 8.85 -21.59
N PHE A 269 17.85 9.70 -21.80
CA PHE A 269 18.31 10.64 -20.78
C PHE A 269 17.87 12.05 -21.11
N THR A 270 17.82 12.90 -20.08
CA THR A 270 17.47 14.33 -20.24
C THR A 270 18.44 15.08 -21.16
N ARG A 271 19.67 14.57 -21.31
CA ARG A 271 20.70 15.07 -22.23
C ARG A 271 21.51 13.90 -22.77
N GLN A 272 21.94 14.05 -24.02
CA GLN A 272 22.69 13.06 -24.77
C GLN A 272 23.90 13.72 -25.43
N LEU A 273 25.01 13.00 -25.59
CA LEU A 273 26.24 13.47 -26.27
C LEU A 273 26.85 14.75 -25.69
N ARG A 274 26.61 15.02 -24.40
CA ARG A 274 27.07 16.23 -23.68
C ARG A 274 26.70 17.57 -24.34
N GLN A 275 25.68 17.59 -25.22
CA GLN A 275 25.25 18.84 -25.84
C GLN A 275 24.49 19.71 -24.82
N LYS A 276 24.94 20.95 -24.63
CA LYS A 276 24.17 21.98 -23.92
C LYS A 276 23.01 22.41 -24.82
N TYR A 277 21.80 22.55 -24.26
CA TYR A 277 20.75 23.33 -24.91
C TYR A 277 21.25 24.78 -25.06
N CYS A 278 21.82 25.11 -26.21
CA CYS A 278 21.95 26.51 -26.60
C CYS A 278 20.54 26.95 -27.02
N ARG A 279 19.75 27.45 -26.08
CA ARG A 279 18.59 28.26 -26.42
C ARG A 279 19.16 29.53 -27.06
N SER A 280 19.11 29.63 -28.38
CA SER A 280 19.13 30.92 -29.06
C SER A 280 18.06 31.79 -28.40
N ARG A 281 18.49 32.85 -27.72
CA ARG A 281 17.59 33.98 -27.49
C ARG A 281 17.33 34.60 -28.85
N ILE A 282 16.07 34.61 -29.27
CA ILE A 282 15.55 35.67 -30.14
C ILE A 282 15.36 36.89 -29.23
#